data_AF-A0A3C1S6Q9-F1
#
_entry.id   AF-A0A3C1S6Q9-F1
#
_cell.length_a   1.000
_cell.length_b   1.000
_cell.length_c   1.000
_cell.angle_alpha   90.00
_cell.angle_beta   90.00
_cell.angle_gamma   90.00
#
_symmetry.space_group_name_H-M   'P 1'
#
loop_
_entity.id
_entity.type
_entity.pdbx_description
1 polymer ?
#
loop_
_entity_poly.entity_id
_entity_poly.type
_entity_poly.pdbx_seq_one_letter_code
_entity_poly.pdbx_strand_id
1 'polypeptide(L)'
;MLFYDAPQIIDRVGDAYSDAGTGLLRGRGMPAASYDVPDRIFGACAGAALYRMSMLNEIGVFDEDFFLLYEDVDLSFRAQLSGYQCLYVPKAVVYHKASATIVHDSATSVYFSHRNLEWAYLKNMPASLIAKTLILHLIYDIAACCYFAVIGKGKIFIKAKADALKGLKTMLKKRRQIQKARKVSDDYIQCLLEKETFLPRLLRRFQKYRKG
;
A
#
# COMPACT_ATOMS: atom_id res chain seq x y z
N MET A 1 4.37 -14.34 4.46
CA MET A 1 3.33 -15.21 3.88
C MET A 1 3.85 -15.91 2.64
N LEU A 2 3.52 -17.18 2.49
CA LEU A 2 3.83 -18.01 1.32
C LEU A 2 2.53 -18.32 0.56
N PHE A 3 2.60 -18.53 -0.75
CA PHE A 3 1.41 -19.00 -1.48
C PHE A 3 1.02 -20.40 -0.99
N TYR A 4 -0.28 -20.63 -0.76
CA TYR A 4 -0.77 -21.94 -0.35
C TYR A 4 -0.46 -23.04 -1.37
N ASP A 5 -0.72 -22.76 -2.65
CA ASP A 5 -0.51 -23.73 -3.75
C ASP A 5 0.96 -23.82 -4.22
N ALA A 6 1.83 -22.90 -3.76
CA ALA A 6 3.25 -22.90 -4.07
C ALA A 6 4.08 -22.39 -2.86
N PRO A 7 4.22 -23.20 -1.79
CA PRO A 7 4.87 -22.81 -0.54
C PRO A 7 6.31 -22.28 -0.69
N GLN A 8 7.01 -22.69 -1.74
CA GLN A 8 8.36 -22.23 -2.06
C GLN A 8 8.40 -20.79 -2.61
N ILE A 9 7.25 -20.16 -2.85
CA ILE A 9 7.13 -18.81 -3.41
C ILE A 9 6.48 -17.88 -2.38
N ILE A 10 7.08 -16.70 -2.22
CA ILE A 10 6.56 -15.62 -1.38
C ILE A 10 5.28 -15.04 -1.99
N ASP A 11 4.17 -15.01 -1.24
CA ASP A 11 3.06 -14.11 -1.56
C ASP A 11 3.42 -12.68 -1.15
N ARG A 12 3.87 -12.50 0.08
CA ARG A 12 4.42 -11.24 0.60
C ARG A 12 5.23 -11.45 1.87
N VAL A 13 6.35 -10.74 2.00
CA VAL A 13 7.11 -10.65 3.28
C VAL A 13 6.69 -9.44 4.11
N GLY A 14 5.81 -8.60 3.57
CA GLY A 14 5.39 -7.33 4.12
C GLY A 14 4.79 -6.46 3.04
N ASP A 15 4.32 -5.30 3.46
CA ASP A 15 3.93 -4.23 2.55
C ASP A 15 5.07 -3.21 2.47
N ALA A 16 5.22 -2.64 1.28
CA ALA A 16 6.08 -1.52 1.00
C ALA A 16 5.25 -0.35 0.47
N TYR A 17 5.80 0.85 0.54
CA TYR A 17 5.14 2.06 0.06
C TYR A 17 6.11 2.85 -0.81
N SER A 18 5.67 3.22 -2.01
CA SER A 18 6.55 3.92 -2.94
C SER A 18 6.59 5.42 -2.71
N ASP A 19 7.65 6.06 -3.22
CA ASP A 19 7.73 7.52 -3.33
C ASP A 19 6.61 8.11 -4.21
N ALA A 20 6.03 7.38 -5.16
CA ALA A 20 4.84 7.79 -5.90
C ALA A 20 3.52 7.62 -5.12
N GLY A 21 3.57 7.18 -3.88
CA GLY A 21 2.38 7.03 -3.03
C GLY A 21 1.62 5.71 -3.23
N THR A 22 2.26 4.67 -3.75
CA THR A 22 1.60 3.41 -4.08
C THR A 22 1.96 2.29 -3.09
N GLY A 23 0.96 1.51 -2.68
CA GLY A 23 1.18 0.28 -1.92
C GLY A 23 1.78 -0.81 -2.80
N LEU A 24 2.80 -1.50 -2.27
CA LEU A 24 3.56 -2.55 -2.93
C LEU A 24 3.57 -3.82 -2.08
N LEU A 25 3.58 -4.97 -2.74
CA LEU A 25 3.69 -6.27 -2.08
C LEU A 25 5.16 -6.70 -2.09
N ARG A 26 5.85 -6.54 -0.95
CA ARG A 26 7.29 -6.78 -0.86
C ARG A 26 7.59 -8.28 -1.04
N GLY A 27 8.56 -8.59 -1.90
CA GLY A 27 9.05 -9.95 -2.16
C GLY A 27 8.11 -10.84 -2.99
N ARG A 28 6.94 -10.35 -3.43
CA ARG A 28 5.94 -11.18 -4.11
C ARG A 28 6.50 -11.87 -5.37
N GLY A 29 6.32 -13.18 -5.44
CA GLY A 29 6.78 -14.01 -6.56
C GLY A 29 8.24 -14.44 -6.49
N MET A 30 8.99 -14.00 -5.47
CA MET A 30 10.37 -14.44 -5.24
C MET A 30 10.40 -15.81 -4.54
N PRO A 31 11.50 -16.58 -4.68
CA PRO A 31 11.72 -17.77 -3.88
C PRO A 31 11.73 -17.45 -2.37
N ALA A 32 11.12 -18.31 -1.56
CA ALA A 32 11.09 -18.16 -0.11
C ALA A 32 12.49 -18.15 0.51
N ALA A 33 13.43 -18.90 -0.07
CA ALA A 33 14.83 -18.93 0.34
C ALA A 33 15.55 -17.58 0.18
N SER A 34 15.01 -16.63 -0.57
CA SER A 34 15.57 -15.28 -0.69
C SER A 34 15.24 -14.36 0.48
N TYR A 35 14.41 -14.79 1.43
CA TYR A 35 13.92 -14.01 2.55
C TYR A 35 13.94 -14.83 3.86
N ASP A 36 15.10 -15.35 4.22
CA ASP A 36 15.32 -16.16 5.43
C ASP A 36 15.87 -15.34 6.63
N VAL A 37 16.20 -14.07 6.41
CA VAL A 37 16.71 -13.14 7.42
C VAL A 37 15.60 -12.21 7.93
N PRO A 38 15.46 -12.01 9.27
CA PRO A 38 14.58 -10.98 9.82
C PRO A 38 14.95 -9.59 9.31
N ASP A 39 13.94 -8.77 8.98
CA ASP A 39 14.18 -7.44 8.42
C ASP A 39 13.14 -6.43 8.87
N ARG A 40 13.52 -5.16 8.90
CA ARG A 40 12.57 -4.06 9.09
C ARG A 40 11.82 -3.82 7.78
N ILE A 41 10.50 -3.72 7.88
CA ILE A 41 9.60 -3.50 6.75
C ILE A 41 8.77 -2.25 6.99
N PHE A 42 8.25 -1.65 5.92
CA PHE A 42 7.36 -0.49 6.03
C PHE A 42 6.07 -0.85 6.78
N GLY A 43 5.43 -1.94 6.36
CA GLY A 43 4.16 -2.40 6.94
C GLY A 43 3.99 -3.90 6.84
N ALA A 44 3.00 -4.41 7.56
CA ALA A 44 2.62 -5.82 7.48
C ALA A 44 1.17 -5.92 7.01
N CYS A 45 0.91 -6.91 6.17
CA CYS A 45 -0.45 -7.18 5.76
C CYS A 45 -1.25 -7.75 6.95
N ALA A 46 -2.44 -7.19 7.17
CA ALA A 46 -3.22 -7.48 8.38
C ALA A 46 -3.61 -8.95 8.54
N GLY A 47 -3.63 -9.73 7.46
CA GLY A 47 -3.91 -11.18 7.50
C GLY A 47 -2.81 -12.04 8.15
N ALA A 48 -1.62 -11.49 8.40
CA ALA A 48 -0.54 -12.17 9.12
C ALA A 48 0.31 -11.18 9.92
N ALA A 49 -0.34 -10.34 10.73
CA ALA A 49 0.31 -9.35 11.56
C ALA A 49 -0.02 -9.54 13.05
N LEU A 50 0.94 -9.22 13.92
CA LEU A 50 0.73 -9.09 15.35
C LEU A 50 1.01 -7.65 15.77
N TYR A 51 0.03 -7.01 16.40
CA TYR A 51 0.11 -5.61 16.80
C TYR A 51 0.28 -5.48 18.31
N ARG A 52 1.10 -4.52 18.75
CA ARG A 52 1.17 -4.16 20.16
C ARG A 52 -0.10 -3.41 20.56
N MET A 53 -0.76 -3.81 21.64
CA MET A 53 -1.94 -3.11 22.14
C MET A 53 -1.65 -1.66 22.50
N SER A 54 -0.48 -1.37 23.07
CA SER A 54 -0.07 0.00 23.38
C SER A 54 0.02 0.88 22.12
N MET A 55 0.47 0.33 21.00
CA MET A 55 0.49 1.03 19.72
C MET A 55 -0.92 1.36 19.26
N LEU A 56 -1.83 0.36 19.23
CA LEU A 56 -3.21 0.56 18.79
C LEU A 56 -3.97 1.55 19.68
N ASN A 57 -3.72 1.53 20.99
CA ASN A 57 -4.29 2.50 21.92
C ASN A 57 -3.78 3.93 21.67
N GLU A 58 -2.55 4.08 21.19
CA GLU A 58 -1.94 5.39 20.90
C GLU A 58 -2.40 5.96 19.55
N ILE A 59 -2.32 5.15 18.49
CA ILE A 59 -2.53 5.64 17.11
C ILE A 59 -3.93 5.37 16.56
N GLY A 60 -4.74 4.60 17.28
CA GLY A 60 -6.03 4.08 16.84
C GLY A 60 -5.93 2.81 15.99
N VAL A 61 -7.06 2.13 15.81
CA VAL A 61 -7.19 0.89 15.03
C VAL A 61 -7.28 1.17 13.51
N PHE A 62 -7.80 0.23 12.72
CA PHE A 62 -8.06 0.41 11.30
C PHE A 62 -9.04 1.56 11.04
N ASP A 63 -8.81 2.31 9.96
CA ASP A 63 -9.69 3.39 9.57
C ASP A 63 -10.85 2.85 8.71
N GLU A 64 -12.05 2.85 9.28
CA GLU A 64 -13.27 2.32 8.65
C GLU A 64 -13.62 2.98 7.31
N ASP A 65 -13.18 4.22 7.06
CA ASP A 65 -13.42 4.91 5.79
C ASP A 65 -12.82 4.13 4.61
N PHE A 66 -11.68 3.45 4.84
CA PHE A 66 -11.02 2.66 3.80
C PHE A 66 -11.92 1.51 3.34
N PHE A 67 -12.66 0.89 4.27
CA PHE A 67 -13.51 -0.29 4.10
C PHE A 67 -12.76 -1.54 3.61
N LEU A 68 -12.02 -1.42 2.51
CA LEU A 68 -11.35 -2.51 1.82
C LEU A 68 -10.13 -1.99 1.04
N LEU A 69 -9.00 -2.70 1.12
CA LEU A 69 -7.69 -2.34 0.55
C LEU A 69 -7.10 -1.05 1.16
N TYR A 70 -5.80 -1.07 1.43
CA TYR A 70 -5.02 0.02 2.04
C TYR A 70 -5.33 0.32 3.53
N GLU A 71 -6.26 -0.39 4.17
CA GLU A 71 -6.52 -0.22 5.60
C GLU A 71 -5.30 -0.59 6.46
N ASP A 72 -4.57 -1.64 6.05
CA ASP A 72 -3.33 -2.11 6.68
C ASP A 72 -2.13 -1.22 6.33
N VAL A 73 -2.08 -0.71 5.10
CA VAL A 73 -1.11 0.29 4.65
C VAL A 73 -1.25 1.58 5.46
N ASP A 74 -2.47 2.08 5.65
CA ASP A 74 -2.74 3.28 6.47
C ASP A 74 -2.32 3.08 7.92
N LEU A 75 -2.68 1.96 8.54
CA LEU A 75 -2.30 1.64 9.92
C LEU A 75 -0.78 1.55 10.06
N SER A 76 -0.12 0.85 9.12
CA SER A 76 1.34 0.75 9.08
C SER A 76 2.00 2.12 8.96
N PHE A 77 1.48 3.00 8.10
CA PHE A 77 2.04 4.33 7.93
C PHE A 77 1.89 5.18 9.19
N ARG A 78 0.72 5.15 9.85
CA ARG A 78 0.50 5.83 11.13
C ARG A 78 1.42 5.29 12.24
N ALA A 79 1.67 3.98 12.25
CA ALA A 79 2.62 3.36 13.17
C ALA A 79 4.04 3.89 12.94
N GLN A 80 4.50 3.91 11.68
CA GLN A 80 5.82 4.46 11.32
C GLN A 80 5.95 5.94 11.70
N LEU A 81 4.91 6.75 11.45
CA LEU A 81 4.88 8.17 11.83
C LEU A 81 4.97 8.38 13.34
N SER A 82 4.48 7.42 14.12
CA SER A 82 4.53 7.44 15.59
C SER A 82 5.77 6.74 16.15
N GLY A 83 6.74 6.38 15.31
CA GLY A 83 8.02 5.78 15.71
C GLY A 83 7.95 4.27 15.98
N TYR A 84 6.82 3.61 15.72
CA TYR A 84 6.72 2.17 15.82
C TYR A 84 7.33 1.50 14.58
N GLN A 85 8.10 0.44 14.81
CA GLN A 85 8.76 -0.33 13.77
C GLN A 85 7.98 -1.61 13.48
N CYS A 86 7.96 -2.00 12.20
CA CYS A 86 7.44 -3.28 11.77
C CYS A 86 8.60 -4.24 11.44
N LEU A 87 8.56 -5.45 11.98
CA LEU A 87 9.59 -6.47 11.81
C LEU A 87 9.01 -7.68 11.06
N TYR A 88 9.64 -8.03 9.96
CA TYR A 88 9.42 -9.31 9.28
C TYR A 88 10.11 -10.43 10.06
N VAL A 89 9.36 -11.50 10.36
CA VAL A 89 9.85 -12.68 11.07
C VAL A 89 9.74 -13.89 10.15
N PRO A 90 10.82 -14.31 9.46
CA PRO A 90 10.77 -15.35 8.42
C PRO A 90 10.34 -16.72 8.96
N LYS A 91 10.59 -16.98 10.24
CA LYS A 91 10.18 -18.23 10.92
C LYS A 91 8.68 -18.30 11.21
N ALA A 92 7.95 -17.17 11.18
CA ALA A 92 6.50 -17.13 11.38
C ALA A 92 5.79 -17.25 10.02
N VAL A 93 5.44 -18.48 9.64
CA VAL A 93 4.89 -18.78 8.31
C VAL A 93 3.36 -18.84 8.34
N VAL A 94 2.73 -18.10 7.43
CA VAL A 94 1.30 -18.18 7.10
C VAL A 94 1.17 -18.52 5.62
N TYR A 95 0.37 -19.54 5.31
CA TYR A 95 0.03 -19.93 3.94
C TYR A 95 -1.23 -19.19 3.48
N HIS A 96 -1.11 -18.45 2.38
CA HIS A 96 -2.17 -17.59 1.88
C HIS A 96 -2.74 -18.12 0.56
N LYS A 97 -4.04 -18.40 0.55
CA LYS A 97 -4.81 -18.67 -0.67
C LYS A 97 -5.21 -17.34 -1.32
N ALA A 98 -4.27 -16.75 -2.05
CA ALA A 98 -4.42 -15.41 -2.60
C ALA A 98 -5.59 -15.30 -3.60
N SER A 99 -6.17 -14.10 -3.69
CA SER A 99 -7.26 -13.76 -4.63
C SER A 99 -8.53 -14.62 -4.53
N ALA A 100 -8.75 -15.30 -3.40
CA ALA A 100 -9.99 -16.02 -3.14
C ALA A 100 -11.22 -15.09 -3.06
N THR A 101 -11.05 -13.87 -2.54
CA THR A 101 -12.16 -12.92 -2.30
C THR A 101 -12.16 -11.75 -3.28
N ILE A 102 -10.99 -11.26 -3.67
CA ILE A 102 -10.85 -10.10 -4.58
C ILE A 102 -9.93 -10.48 -5.73
N VAL A 103 -10.52 -10.48 -6.92
CA VAL A 103 -9.81 -10.72 -8.17
C VAL A 103 -9.02 -9.47 -8.54
N HIS A 104 -7.76 -9.68 -8.94
CA HIS A 104 -6.87 -8.61 -9.40
C HIS A 104 -7.50 -7.82 -10.54
N ASP A 105 -7.39 -6.49 -10.48
CA ASP A 105 -7.99 -5.56 -11.43
C ASP A 105 -9.51 -5.73 -11.59
N SER A 106 -10.24 -6.39 -10.68
CA SER A 106 -11.72 -6.36 -10.67
C SER A 106 -12.26 -4.94 -10.48
N ALA A 107 -13.52 -4.67 -10.85
CA ALA A 107 -14.12 -3.35 -10.66
C ALA A 107 -14.02 -2.86 -9.21
N THR A 108 -14.32 -3.75 -8.26
CA THR A 108 -14.18 -3.51 -6.81
C THR A 108 -12.74 -3.20 -6.43
N SER A 109 -11.78 -4.01 -6.89
CA SER A 109 -10.36 -3.78 -6.59
C SER A 109 -9.90 -2.43 -7.14
N VAL A 110 -10.22 -2.10 -8.39
CA VAL A 110 -9.81 -0.83 -9.03
C VAL A 110 -10.41 0.36 -8.29
N TYR A 111 -11.70 0.28 -7.94
CA TYR A 111 -12.36 1.36 -7.22
C TYR A 111 -11.71 1.62 -5.86
N PHE A 112 -11.65 0.61 -5.00
CA PHE A 112 -11.15 0.80 -3.65
C PHE A 112 -9.64 1.07 -3.61
N SER A 113 -8.84 0.36 -4.43
CA SER A 113 -7.39 0.57 -4.41
C SER A 113 -7.01 1.98 -4.85
N HIS A 114 -7.67 2.55 -5.86
CA HIS A 114 -7.29 3.87 -6.38
C HIS A 114 -7.95 5.02 -5.65
N ARG A 115 -9.08 4.81 -4.98
CA ARG A 115 -9.64 5.79 -4.05
C ARG A 115 -8.78 5.87 -2.79
N ASN A 116 -8.48 4.73 -2.21
CA ASN A 116 -7.81 4.64 -0.92
C ASN A 116 -6.30 4.96 -1.02
N LEU A 117 -5.69 4.77 -2.19
CA LEU A 117 -4.32 5.25 -2.47
C LEU A 117 -4.22 6.77 -2.24
N GLU A 118 -5.15 7.55 -2.81
CA GLU A 118 -5.19 9.01 -2.61
C GLU A 118 -5.34 9.39 -1.16
N TRP A 119 -6.23 8.69 -0.46
CA TRP A 119 -6.46 8.94 0.95
C TRP A 119 -5.24 8.60 1.78
N ALA A 120 -4.59 7.46 1.58
CA ALA A 120 -3.37 7.08 2.30
C ALA A 120 -2.23 8.08 2.03
N TYR A 121 -2.01 8.46 0.77
CA TYR A 121 -0.99 9.41 0.36
C TYR A 121 -1.22 10.77 1.03
N LEU A 122 -2.41 11.33 0.89
CA LEU A 122 -2.73 12.62 1.47
C LEU A 122 -2.80 12.58 3.00
N LYS A 123 -3.37 11.55 3.60
CA LYS A 123 -3.59 11.48 5.05
C LYS A 123 -2.27 11.34 5.81
N ASN A 124 -1.32 10.58 5.28
CA ASN A 124 -0.14 10.15 6.03
C ASN A 124 1.19 10.75 5.56
N MET A 125 1.40 10.96 4.25
CA MET A 125 2.71 11.40 3.73
C MET A 125 3.08 12.80 4.25
N PRO A 126 4.27 13.05 4.82
CA PRO A 126 4.72 14.40 5.19
C PRO A 126 4.56 15.44 4.08
N ALA A 127 4.25 16.70 4.42
CA ALA A 127 3.96 17.73 3.41
C ALA A 127 5.15 18.05 2.50
N SER A 128 6.37 18.05 3.05
CA SER A 128 7.63 18.18 2.31
C SER A 128 7.82 17.05 1.30
N LEU A 129 7.53 15.81 1.70
CA LEU A 129 7.61 14.65 0.84
C LEU A 129 6.52 14.68 -0.24
N ILE A 130 5.28 15.06 0.09
CA ILE A 130 4.24 15.30 -0.91
C ILE A 130 4.74 16.31 -1.96
N ALA A 131 5.31 17.44 -1.54
CA ALA A 131 5.83 18.44 -2.48
C ALA A 131 6.94 17.87 -3.37
N LYS A 132 7.84 17.05 -2.79
CA LYS A 132 8.93 16.37 -3.53
C LYS A 132 8.42 15.32 -4.52
N THR A 133 7.35 14.61 -4.19
CA THR A 133 6.88 13.44 -4.96
C THR A 133 5.62 13.68 -5.78
N LEU A 134 5.02 14.87 -5.69
CA LEU A 134 3.75 15.18 -6.35
C LEU A 134 3.78 14.94 -7.86
N ILE A 135 4.85 15.37 -8.54
CA ILE A 135 4.97 15.16 -10.00
C ILE A 135 4.98 13.66 -10.33
N LEU A 136 5.74 12.87 -9.58
CA LEU A 136 5.83 11.43 -9.78
C LEU A 136 4.48 10.73 -9.51
N HIS A 137 3.77 11.17 -8.48
CA HIS A 137 2.43 10.69 -8.16
C HIS A 137 1.41 11.02 -9.28
N LEU A 138 1.45 12.22 -9.85
CA LEU A 138 0.62 12.60 -10.99
C LEU A 138 0.94 11.79 -12.25
N ILE A 139 2.23 11.51 -12.51
CA ILE A 139 2.65 10.64 -13.62
C ILE A 139 2.08 9.23 -13.44
N TYR A 140 2.18 8.68 -12.22
CA TYR A 140 1.58 7.38 -11.90
C TYR A 140 0.07 7.37 -12.18
N ASP A 141 -0.64 8.42 -11.77
CA ASP A 141 -2.08 8.53 -11.93
C ASP A 141 -2.53 8.65 -13.38
N ILE A 142 -1.83 9.45 -14.18
CA ILE A 142 -2.09 9.56 -15.62
C ILE A 142 -1.89 8.21 -16.28
N ALA A 143 -0.78 7.54 -15.98
CA ALA A 143 -0.45 6.28 -16.60
C ALA A 143 -1.37 5.13 -16.13
N ALA A 144 -1.80 5.14 -14.86
CA ALA A 144 -2.84 4.25 -14.36
C ALA A 144 -4.18 4.51 -15.06
N CYS A 145 -4.56 5.78 -15.26
CA CYS A 145 -5.77 6.16 -15.99
C CYS A 145 -5.75 5.58 -17.42
N CYS A 146 -4.64 5.76 -18.14
CA CYS A 146 -4.45 5.19 -19.48
C CYS A 146 -4.57 3.66 -19.46
N TYR A 147 -3.89 2.99 -18.52
CA TYR A 147 -3.96 1.52 -18.38
C TYR A 147 -5.41 1.04 -18.15
N PHE A 148 -6.12 1.63 -17.19
CA PHE A 148 -7.49 1.22 -16.89
C PHE A 148 -8.48 1.60 -17.99
N ALA A 149 -8.23 2.66 -18.76
CA ALA A 149 -8.99 2.94 -19.97
C ALA A 149 -8.84 1.82 -21.01
N VAL A 150 -7.61 1.37 -21.27
CA VAL A 150 -7.32 0.27 -22.22
C VAL A 150 -7.99 -1.04 -21.81
N ILE A 151 -7.99 -1.38 -20.51
CA ILE A 151 -8.63 -2.63 -20.04
C ILE A 151 -10.12 -2.50 -19.69
N GLY A 152 -10.79 -1.45 -20.20
CA GLY A 152 -12.25 -1.27 -20.07
C GLY A 152 -12.76 -0.83 -18.69
N LYS A 153 -11.86 -0.38 -17.79
CA LYS A 153 -12.19 0.04 -16.41
C LYS A 153 -11.99 1.53 -16.14
N GLY A 154 -11.77 2.35 -17.18
CA GLY A 154 -11.53 3.78 -17.06
C GLY A 154 -12.62 4.53 -16.28
N LYS A 155 -13.91 4.22 -16.53
CA LYS A 155 -15.03 4.82 -15.78
C LYS A 155 -14.98 4.53 -14.28
N ILE A 156 -14.58 3.31 -13.90
CA ILE A 156 -14.46 2.89 -12.49
C ILE A 156 -13.29 3.63 -11.84
N PHE A 157 -12.16 3.72 -12.54
CA PHE A 157 -11.00 4.48 -12.08
C PHE A 157 -11.31 5.97 -11.87
N ILE A 158 -11.98 6.62 -12.84
CA ILE A 158 -12.39 8.03 -12.73
C ILE A 158 -13.35 8.21 -11.54
N LYS A 159 -14.31 7.29 -11.36
CA LYS A 159 -15.21 7.32 -10.20
C LYS A 159 -14.43 7.21 -8.89
N ALA A 160 -13.42 6.34 -8.81
CA ALA A 160 -12.56 6.20 -7.65
C ALA A 160 -11.87 7.52 -7.29
N LYS A 161 -11.30 8.21 -8.29
CA LYS A 161 -10.64 9.52 -8.11
C LYS A 161 -11.63 10.62 -7.72
N ALA A 162 -12.82 10.66 -8.33
CA ALA A 162 -13.85 11.61 -7.97
C ALA A 162 -14.33 11.43 -6.52
N ASP A 163 -14.55 10.18 -6.09
CA ASP A 163 -14.96 9.90 -4.71
C ASP A 163 -13.81 10.13 -3.71
N ALA A 164 -12.55 9.94 -4.13
CA ALA A 164 -11.41 10.32 -3.31
C ALA A 164 -11.40 11.83 -3.03
N LEU A 165 -11.67 12.65 -4.04
CA LEU A 165 -11.79 14.11 -3.91
C LEU A 165 -12.99 14.51 -3.02
N LYS A 166 -14.11 13.80 -3.08
CA LYS A 166 -15.24 14.05 -2.15
C LYS A 166 -14.86 13.79 -0.69
N GLY A 167 -14.03 12.77 -0.43
CA GLY A 167 -13.50 12.46 0.90
C GLY A 167 -12.37 13.37 1.39
N LEU A 168 -11.93 14.33 0.57
CA LEU A 168 -10.73 15.14 0.81
C LEU A 168 -10.77 15.88 2.16
N LYS A 169 -11.90 16.51 2.49
CA LYS A 169 -12.06 17.27 3.75
C LYS A 169 -11.89 16.36 4.97
N THR A 170 -12.44 15.14 4.92
CA THR A 170 -12.31 14.15 5.99
C THR A 170 -10.85 13.72 6.16
N MET A 171 -10.18 13.42 5.05
CA MET A 171 -8.76 13.03 5.08
C MET A 171 -7.85 14.14 5.56
N LEU A 172 -8.11 15.40 5.18
CA LEU A 172 -7.36 16.55 5.68
C LEU A 172 -7.57 16.78 7.18
N LYS A 173 -8.77 16.53 7.72
CA LYS A 173 -9.02 16.59 9.17
C LYS A 173 -8.21 15.54 9.92
N LYS A 174 -8.20 14.29 9.43
CA LYS A 174 -7.42 13.19 9.99
C LYS A 174 -5.91 13.45 9.90
N ARG A 175 -5.45 13.95 8.74
CA ARG A 175 -4.06 14.36 8.50
C ARG A 175 -3.55 15.31 9.57
N ARG A 176 -4.32 16.34 9.92
CA ARG A 176 -3.90 17.32 10.94
C ARG A 176 -3.57 16.66 12.27
N GLN A 177 -4.37 15.69 12.70
CA GLN A 177 -4.15 14.95 13.94
C GLN A 177 -2.90 14.07 13.82
N ILE A 178 -2.77 13.33 12.72
CA ILE A 178 -1.66 12.41 12.46
C ILE A 178 -0.32 13.17 12.39
N GLN A 179 -0.25 14.24 11.62
CA GLN A 179 0.98 15.02 11.47
C GLN A 179 1.35 15.78 12.76
N LYS A 180 0.36 16.18 13.57
CA LYS A 180 0.62 16.78 14.89
C LYS A 180 1.20 15.77 15.89
N ALA A 181 0.75 14.52 15.84
CA ALA A 181 1.21 13.44 16.73
C ALA A 181 2.49 12.74 16.26
N ARG A 182 2.96 13.06 15.05
CA ARG A 182 4.14 12.44 14.42
C ARG A 182 5.39 12.62 15.30
N LYS A 183 6.16 11.53 15.46
CA LYS A 183 7.38 11.46 16.29
C LYS A 183 8.67 11.27 15.50
N VAL A 184 8.58 11.12 14.17
CA VAL A 184 9.72 10.86 13.28
C VAL A 184 9.95 12.00 12.29
N SER A 185 11.17 12.08 11.75
CA SER A 185 11.55 13.05 10.73
C SER A 185 11.04 12.67 9.34
N ASP A 186 11.05 13.64 8.43
CA ASP A 186 10.75 13.38 7.02
C ASP A 186 11.80 12.46 6.38
N ASP A 187 13.07 12.60 6.78
CA ASP A 187 14.17 11.74 6.30
C ASP A 187 13.95 10.27 6.69
N TYR A 188 13.50 10.01 7.92
CA TYR A 188 13.16 8.64 8.34
C TYR A 188 12.08 8.04 7.45
N ILE A 189 10.99 8.78 7.20
CA ILE A 189 9.92 8.32 6.31
C ILE A 189 10.46 8.12 4.89
N GLN A 190 11.24 9.05 4.36
CA GLN A 190 11.85 8.95 3.04
C GLN A 190 12.72 7.69 2.89
N CYS A 191 13.52 7.33 3.90
CA CYS A 191 14.32 6.11 3.88
C CYS A 191 13.50 4.81 3.86
N LEU A 192 12.24 4.85 4.30
CA LEU A 192 11.32 3.71 4.23
C LEU A 192 10.58 3.59 2.90
N LEU A 193 10.59 4.64 2.07
CA LEU A 193 9.91 4.63 0.78
C LEU A 193 10.74 3.87 -0.24
N GLU A 194 10.09 2.92 -0.92
CA GLU A 194 10.66 2.26 -2.10
C GLU A 194 10.64 3.24 -3.28
N LYS A 195 11.65 3.14 -4.15
CA LYS A 195 11.60 3.87 -5.42
C LYS A 195 10.48 3.31 -6.28
N GLU A 196 9.64 4.18 -6.84
CA GLU A 196 8.60 3.73 -7.74
C GLU A 196 9.20 3.04 -8.97
N THR A 197 8.66 1.87 -9.29
CA THR A 197 9.07 1.04 -10.44
C THR A 197 7.90 0.92 -11.41
N PHE A 198 7.22 2.04 -11.65
CA PHE A 198 5.98 2.09 -12.41
C PHE A 198 6.13 1.45 -13.81
N LEU A 199 7.15 1.84 -14.57
CA LEU A 199 7.38 1.30 -15.93
C LEU A 199 7.61 -0.23 -15.91
N PRO A 200 8.54 -0.78 -15.09
CA PRO A 200 8.66 -2.23 -14.92
C PRO A 200 7.35 -2.93 -14.51
N ARG A 201 6.58 -2.34 -13.59
CA ARG A 201 5.30 -2.90 -13.12
C ARG A 201 4.24 -2.91 -14.22
N LEU A 202 4.12 -1.82 -14.97
CA LEU A 202 3.18 -1.67 -16.07
C LEU A 202 3.51 -2.66 -17.19
N LEU A 203 4.79 -2.81 -17.55
CA LEU A 203 5.24 -3.79 -18.54
C LEU A 203 4.89 -5.22 -18.15
N ARG A 204 5.15 -5.60 -16.88
CA ARG A 204 4.75 -6.92 -16.36
C ARG A 204 3.22 -7.13 -16.39
N ARG A 205 2.44 -6.08 -16.12
CA ARG A 205 0.97 -6.12 -16.21
C ARG A 205 0.49 -6.39 -17.64
N PHE A 206 1.02 -5.67 -18.64
CA PHE A 206 0.66 -5.90 -20.04
C PHE A 206 1.07 -7.28 -20.55
N GLN A 207 2.22 -7.81 -20.12
CA GLN A 207 2.66 -9.16 -20.49
C GLN A 207 1.68 -10.25 -20.01
N LYS A 208 1.01 -10.04 -18.87
CA LYS A 208 0.01 -10.97 -18.33
C LYS A 208 -1.26 -11.04 -19.19
N TYR A 209 -1.68 -9.91 -19.79
CA TYR A 209 -2.85 -9.84 -20.67
C TYR A 209 -2.59 -10.30 -22.12
N ARG A 210 -1.32 -10.40 -22.56
CA ARG A 210 -0.97 -11.00 -23.87
C ARG A 210 -0.85 -12.52 -23.84
N LYS A 211 -0.89 -13.13 -22.65
CA LYS A 211 -0.71 -14.59 -22.43
C LYS A 211 -2.00 -15.31 -21.99
N GLY A 212 -3.13 -14.61 -21.92
CA GLY A 212 -4.46 -15.17 -21.66
C GLY A 212 -5.42 -14.71 -22.72
#